data_AF-A0A843HGX6-F1
#
_entry.id   AF-A0A843HGX6-F1
#
_cell.length_a   1.000
_cell.length_b   1.000
_cell.length_c   1.000
_cell.angle_alpha   90.00
_cell.angle_beta   90.00
_cell.angle_gamma   90.00
#
_symmetry.space_group_name_H-M   'P 1'
#
loop_
_entity.id
_entity.type
_entity.pdbx_description
1 polymer ?
#
loop_
_entity_poly.entity_id
_entity_poly.type
_entity_poly.pdbx_seq_one_letter_code
_entity_poly.pdbx_strand_id
1 'polypeptide(L)' 'GFGSSELTLCNPSVMVCRKSTFTCSRTLMIKADKAAIDLDEDLIKDLSNGETLRVTISVDD' A
#
# COMPACT_ATOMS: atom_id res chain seq x y z
N GLY A 1 -2.86 -8.11 -2.83
CA GLY A 1 -1.59 -8.36 -3.53
C GLY A 1 -0.80 -9.40 -2.76
N PHE A 2 0.50 -9.51 -2.97
CA PHE A 2 1.31 -10.60 -2.41
C PHE A 2 2.53 -10.11 -1.62
N GLY A 3 2.96 -10.92 -0.66
CA GLY A 3 4.28 -10.81 -0.03
C GLY A 3 5.41 -11.24 -0.98
N SER A 4 6.65 -11.12 -0.50
CA SER A 4 7.85 -11.63 -1.16
C SER A 4 8.94 -11.88 -0.12
N SER A 5 9.80 -12.88 -0.34
CA SER A 5 10.98 -13.13 0.49
C SER A 5 11.96 -11.94 0.53
N GLU A 6 11.90 -11.08 -0.48
CA GLU A 6 12.76 -9.89 -0.61
C GLU A 6 12.24 -8.66 0.17
N LEU A 7 11.09 -8.76 0.85
CA LEU A 7 10.55 -7.65 1.64
C LEU A 7 11.31 -7.51 2.95
N THR A 8 11.97 -6.36 3.15
CA THR A 8 12.73 -6.09 4.38
C THR A 8 11.94 -5.33 5.44
N LEU A 9 10.87 -4.64 5.06
CA LEU A 9 9.93 -3.95 5.96
C LEU A 9 10.58 -3.01 6.98
N CYS A 10 11.72 -2.41 6.64
CA CYS A 10 12.59 -1.71 7.59
C CYS A 10 12.58 -0.18 7.46
N ASN A 11 11.70 0.40 6.63
CA ASN A 11 11.57 1.85 6.60
C ASN A 11 10.83 2.36 7.85
N PRO A 12 11.34 3.41 8.53
CA PRO A 12 10.78 3.84 9.82
C PRO A 12 9.50 4.67 9.73
N SER A 13 9.06 5.10 8.53
CA SER A 13 8.00 6.11 8.41
C SER A 13 7.01 5.88 7.28
N VAL A 14 7.37 5.09 6.26
CA VAL A 14 6.53 4.94 5.08
C VAL A 14 6.40 3.48 4.63
N MET A 15 5.19 3.15 4.18
CA MET A 15 4.84 1.88 3.54
C MET A 15 4.34 2.15 2.11
N VAL A 16 4.64 1.24 1.20
CA VAL A 16 4.28 1.35 -0.23
C VAL A 16 3.77 0.01 -0.75
N CYS A 17 2.57 0.05 -1.34
CA CYS A 17 1.99 -1.05 -2.09
C CYS A 17 2.24 -0.81 -3.59
N ARG A 18 2.67 -1.85 -4.33
CA ARG A 18 3.11 -1.71 -5.74
C ARG A 18 2.38 -2.68 -6.64
N LYS A 19 2.03 -2.24 -7.85
CA LYS A 19 1.58 -3.15 -8.93
C LYS A 19 2.73 -3.95 -9.53
N SER A 20 3.95 -3.40 -9.54
CA SER A 20 5.16 -4.09 -10.02
C SER A 20 5.72 -5.06 -8.98
N THR A 21 6.77 -5.79 -9.36
CA THR A 21 7.55 -6.69 -8.50
C THR A 21 8.76 -6.01 -7.85
N PHE A 22 8.99 -4.71 -8.08
CA PHE A 22 10.12 -3.99 -7.50
C PHE A 22 10.01 -3.94 -5.98
N THR A 23 11.09 -4.28 -5.28
CA THR A 23 11.19 -4.22 -3.82
C THR A 23 12.20 -3.18 -3.36
N CYS A 24 11.91 -2.60 -2.20
CA CYS A 24 12.82 -1.74 -1.44
C CYS A 24 12.34 -1.69 0.01
N SER A 25 13.09 -1.04 0.90
CA SER A 25 12.81 -0.99 2.35
C SER A 25 11.42 -0.52 2.75
N ARG A 26 10.72 0.21 1.85
CA ARG A 26 9.38 0.75 2.06
C ARG A 26 8.26 -0.18 1.58
N THR A 27 8.59 -1.24 0.85
CA THR A 27 7.59 -2.02 0.13
C THR A 27 6.91 -2.98 1.10
N LEU A 28 5.59 -2.84 1.25
CA LEU A 28 4.76 -3.71 2.07
C LEU A 28 4.17 -4.85 1.24
N MET A 29 3.84 -4.58 -0.03
CA MET A 29 3.12 -5.51 -0.91
C MET A 29 3.53 -5.27 -2.36
N ILE A 30 3.74 -6.35 -3.12
CA ILE A 30 3.95 -6.33 -4.58
C ILE A 30 2.75 -6.93 -5.31
N LYS A 31 2.69 -6.75 -6.64
CA LYS A 31 1.61 -7.27 -7.50
C LYS A 31 0.21 -6.93 -6.95
N ALA A 32 0.04 -5.69 -6.51
CA ALA A 32 -1.26 -5.13 -6.17
C ALA A 32 -2.15 -5.10 -7.43
N ASP A 33 -3.44 -5.37 -7.24
CA ASP A 33 -4.49 -5.20 -8.26
C ASP A 33 -4.76 -3.72 -8.54
N LYS A 34 -4.66 -2.88 -7.51
CA LYS A 34 -4.88 -1.43 -7.56
C LYS A 34 -3.62 -0.60 -7.24
N ALA A 35 -3.53 0.58 -7.83
CA ALA A 35 -2.63 1.67 -7.46
C ALA A 35 -3.44 2.91 -7.00
N ALA A 36 -2.75 4.00 -6.65
CA ALA A 36 -3.40 5.25 -6.21
C ALA A 36 -4.42 5.78 -7.23
N ILE A 37 -4.16 5.61 -8.53
CA ILE A 37 -5.07 6.02 -9.61
C ILE A 37 -6.36 5.17 -9.68
N ASP A 38 -6.36 3.99 -9.06
CA ASP A 38 -7.48 3.05 -9.05
C ASP A 38 -8.34 3.16 -7.77
N LEU A 39 -8.04 4.13 -6.90
CA LEU A 39 -8.79 4.38 -5.67
C LEU A 39 -10.13 5.04 -5.97
N ASP A 40 -11.10 4.79 -5.10
CA ASP A 40 -12.44 5.35 -5.18
C ASP A 40 -12.41 6.89 -5.10
N GLU A 41 -13.21 7.56 -5.93
CA GLU A 41 -13.20 9.02 -6.03
C GLU A 41 -13.68 9.71 -4.74
N ASP A 42 -14.65 9.12 -4.04
CA ASP A 42 -15.14 9.67 -2.77
C ASP A 42 -14.06 9.54 -1.69
N LEU A 43 -13.34 8.40 -1.65
CA LEU A 43 -12.18 8.24 -0.77
C LEU A 43 -11.10 9.30 -1.06
N ILE A 44 -10.79 9.55 -2.34
CA ILE A 44 -9.80 10.57 -2.71
C ILE A 44 -10.25 11.96 -2.24
N LYS A 45 -11.54 12.28 -2.41
CA LYS A 45 -12.12 13.55 -1.99
C LYS A 45 -12.05 13.73 -0.47
N ASP A 46 -12.42 12.73 0.31
CA ASP A 46 -12.32 12.76 1.77
C ASP A 46 -10.88 12.98 2.23
N LEU A 47 -9.92 12.24 1.66
CA LEU A 47 -8.50 12.42 1.96
C LEU A 47 -8.01 13.84 1.60
N SER A 48 -8.48 14.41 0.49
CA SER A 48 -8.12 15.77 0.07
C SER A 48 -8.66 16.85 1.03
N ASN A 49 -9.76 16.56 1.73
CA ASN A 49 -10.33 17.43 2.77
C ASN A 49 -9.63 17.25 4.14
N GLY A 50 -8.67 16.33 4.26
CA GLY A 50 -7.94 16.06 5.49
C GLY A 50 -8.65 15.11 6.45
N GLU A 51 -9.63 14.35 5.95
CA GLU A 51 -10.35 13.36 6.77
C GLU A 51 -9.42 12.23 7.23
N THR A 52 -9.81 11.57 8.32
CA THR A 52 -9.00 10.49 8.92
C THR A 52 -9.11 9.20 8.11
N LEU A 53 -7.98 8.68 7.64
CA LEU A 53 -7.89 7.36 7.01
C LEU A 53 -7.61 6.27 8.04
N ARG A 54 -8.42 5.20 8.02
CA ARG A 54 -8.08 3.94 8.68
C ARG A 54 -7.58 2.93 7.64
N VAL A 55 -6.36 2.44 7.82
CA VAL A 55 -5.79 1.36 7.00
C VAL A 55 -5.78 0.07 7.81
N THR A 56 -6.38 -0.99 7.28
CA THR A 56 -6.30 -2.35 7.87
C THR A 56 -5.45 -3.21 6.97
N ILE A 57 -4.45 -3.89 7.55
CA ILE A 57 -3.58 -4.83 6.84
C ILE A 57 -3.87 -6.21 7.40
N SER A 58 -4.27 -7.14 6.52
CA SER A 58 -4.49 -8.55 6.84
C SER A 58 -3.56 -9.41 5.98
N VAL A 59 -3.13 -10.53 6.54
CA VAL A 59 -2.34 -11.56 5.84
C VAL A 59 -3.10 -12.86 5.99
N ASP A 60 -3.33 -13.52 4.87
CA ASP A 60 -3.94 -14.85 4.83
C ASP A 60 -2.83 -15.92 4.97
N ASP A 61 -3.18 -17.07 5.55
CA ASP A 61 -2.28 -18.23 5.70
C ASP A 61 -1.95 -18.92 4.37
#